data_AF-X1ISW9-F1
#
_entry.id   AF-X1ISW9-F1
#
_cell.length_a   1.000
_cell.length_b   1.000
_cell.length_c   1.000
_cell.angle_alpha   90.00
_cell.angle_beta   90.00
_cell.angle_gamma   90.00
#
_symmetry.space_group_name_H-M   'P 1'
#
loop_
_entity.id
_entity.type
_entity.pdbx_description
1 polymer ?
#
loop_
_entity_poly.entity_id
_entity_poly.type
_entity_poly.pdbx_seq_one_letter_code
_entity_poly.pdbx_strand_id
1 'polypeptide(L)'
;MELTESFKTLLIDTEKQLKGNTRRIFKAKVVKILGRGGQRLAEKEMGWSRGTIRKGMHELESGLQCVDAFSFCGRKKIEDHLPHLLEDIKAIVDPQSQTDPTFKTTKLYSRLSAKEVRKQLIKKGHSDDQLPTER
;
A
#
# COMPACT_ATOMS: atom_id res chain seq x y z
N MET A 1 -33.11 -10.20 18.50
CA MET A 1 -33.45 -10.73 17.17
C MET A 1 -32.51 -11.88 16.92
N GLU A 2 -33.05 -13.08 16.77
CA GLU A 2 -32.25 -14.25 16.41
C GLU A 2 -32.16 -14.31 14.89
N LEU A 3 -30.94 -14.36 14.35
CA LEU A 3 -30.70 -14.50 12.93
C LEU A 3 -30.66 -15.99 12.61
N THR A 4 -31.49 -16.46 11.69
CA THR A 4 -31.42 -17.84 11.20
C THR A 4 -30.08 -18.06 10.48
N GLU A 5 -29.49 -19.25 10.63
CA GLU A 5 -28.19 -19.57 10.01
C GLU A 5 -28.20 -19.38 8.48
N SER A 6 -29.30 -19.74 7.81
CA SER A 6 -29.48 -19.55 6.36
C SER A 6 -29.45 -18.07 5.93
N PHE A 7 -29.89 -17.17 6.80
CA PHE A 7 -29.87 -15.74 6.52
C PHE A 7 -28.47 -15.15 6.74
N LYS A 8 -27.76 -15.63 7.77
CA LYS A 8 -26.36 -15.24 8.02
C LYS A 8 -25.47 -15.61 6.83
N THR A 9 -25.58 -16.84 6.33
CA THR A 9 -24.79 -17.32 5.19
C THR A 9 -25.05 -16.48 3.94
N LEU A 10 -26.31 -16.19 3.63
CA LEU A 10 -26.69 -15.33 2.51
C LEU A 10 -26.07 -13.93 2.61
N LEU A 11 -26.11 -13.31 3.80
CA LEU A 11 -25.52 -11.98 4.01
C LEU A 11 -24.00 -11.98 3.86
N ILE A 12 -23.34 -13.02 4.36
CA ILE A 12 -21.88 -13.20 4.25
C ILE A 12 -21.48 -13.41 2.79
N ASP A 13 -22.22 -14.24 2.05
CA ASP A 13 -21.91 -14.50 0.64
C ASP A 13 -22.16 -13.28 -0.24
N THR A 14 -23.25 -12.55 0.03
CA THR A 14 -23.53 -11.26 -0.63
C THR A 14 -22.40 -10.26 -0.36
N GLU A 15 -21.94 -10.15 0.89
CA GLU A 15 -20.83 -9.27 1.24
C GLU A 15 -19.56 -9.59 0.44
N LYS A 16 -19.21 -10.88 0.31
CA LYS A 16 -18.02 -11.32 -0.40
C LYS A 16 -18.05 -10.93 -1.89
N GLN A 17 -19.23 -10.95 -2.50
CA GLN A 17 -19.41 -10.54 -3.90
C GLN A 17 -19.25 -9.03 -4.10
N LEU A 18 -19.64 -8.21 -3.13
CA LEU A 18 -19.48 -6.76 -3.18
C LEU A 18 -18.03 -6.34 -2.95
N LYS A 19 -17.63 -5.16 -3.42
CA LYS A 19 -16.28 -4.61 -3.21
C LYS A 19 -16.33 -3.14 -2.75
N GLY A 20 -15.25 -2.69 -2.11
CA GLY A 20 -15.03 -1.28 -1.77
C GLY A 20 -16.16 -0.62 -0.99
N ASN A 21 -16.59 0.56 -1.44
CA ASN A 21 -17.66 1.36 -0.85
C ASN A 21 -18.99 0.60 -0.82
N THR A 22 -19.38 -0.04 -1.92
CA THR A 22 -20.65 -0.79 -2.03
C THR A 22 -20.77 -1.86 -0.96
N ARG A 23 -19.67 -2.56 -0.64
CA ARG A 23 -19.63 -3.53 0.45
C ARG A 23 -19.88 -2.88 1.82
N ARG A 24 -19.31 -1.70 2.08
CA ARG A 24 -19.50 -0.96 3.34
C ARG A 24 -20.92 -0.46 3.50
N ILE A 25 -21.49 0.13 2.45
CA ILE A 25 -22.88 0.60 2.42
C ILE A 25 -23.84 -0.57 2.65
N PHE A 26 -23.59 -1.73 2.03
CA PHE A 26 -24.41 -2.92 2.25
C PHE A 26 -24.42 -3.33 3.73
N LYS A 27 -23.25 -3.46 4.36
CA LYS A 27 -23.15 -3.78 5.80
C LYS A 27 -23.88 -2.74 6.65
N ALA A 28 -23.74 -1.46 6.32
CA ALA A 28 -24.41 -0.37 7.02
C ALA A 28 -25.94 -0.46 6.91
N LYS A 29 -26.47 -0.72 5.71
CA LYS A 29 -27.92 -0.93 5.48
C LYS A 29 -28.46 -2.08 6.34
N VAL A 30 -27.78 -3.23 6.31
CA VAL A 30 -28.15 -4.41 7.09
C VAL A 30 -28.15 -4.08 8.59
N VAL A 31 -27.10 -3.45 9.08
CA VAL A 31 -26.99 -3.08 10.50
C VAL A 31 -28.04 -2.03 10.90
N LYS A 32 -28.38 -1.09 10.02
CA LYS A 32 -29.43 -0.10 10.25
C LYS A 32 -30.80 -0.78 10.41
N ILE A 33 -31.08 -1.83 9.63
CA ILE A 33 -32.29 -2.65 9.76
C ILE A 33 -32.29 -3.44 11.07
N LEU A 34 -31.14 -3.99 11.49
CA LEU A 34 -31.00 -4.69 12.77
C LEU A 34 -31.21 -3.79 14.00
N GLY A 35 -31.14 -2.47 13.83
CA GLY A 35 -31.46 -1.50 14.87
C GLY A 35 -30.43 -1.45 16.01
N ARG A 36 -30.89 -1.10 17.20
CA ARG A 36 -30.01 -0.87 18.37
C ARG A 36 -29.25 -2.15 18.74
N GLY A 37 -27.93 -2.07 18.79
CA GLY A 37 -27.07 -3.22 19.05
C GLY A 37 -26.71 -4.04 17.81
N GLY A 38 -27.24 -3.72 16.64
CA GLY A 38 -26.97 -4.43 15.38
C GLY A 38 -25.48 -4.51 15.01
N GLN A 39 -24.67 -3.50 15.38
CA GLN A 39 -23.22 -3.54 15.17
C GLN A 39 -22.53 -4.65 15.98
N ARG A 40 -22.91 -4.83 17.25
CA ARG A 40 -22.36 -5.89 18.11
C ARG A 40 -22.84 -7.26 17.66
N LEU A 41 -24.11 -7.34 17.26
CA LEU A 41 -24.67 -8.58 16.71
C LEU A 41 -23.96 -8.98 15.41
N ALA A 42 -23.73 -8.04 14.49
CA ALA A 42 -23.03 -8.29 13.24
C ALA A 42 -21.55 -8.69 13.43
N GLU A 43 -20.88 -8.11 14.42
CA GLU A 43 -19.52 -8.51 14.79
C GLU A 43 -19.50 -9.95 15.33
N LYS A 44 -20.42 -10.29 16.24
CA LYS A 44 -20.50 -11.62 16.86
C LYS A 44 -20.91 -12.71 15.87
N GLU A 45 -21.95 -12.47 15.08
CA GLU A 45 -22.60 -13.50 14.27
C GLU A 45 -22.04 -13.60 12.84
N MET A 46 -21.54 -12.50 12.28
CA MET A 46 -21.04 -12.43 10.90
C MET A 46 -19.56 -12.05 10.80
N GLY A 47 -18.89 -11.79 11.93
CA GLY A 47 -17.48 -11.38 11.97
C GLY A 47 -17.22 -10.00 11.35
N TRP A 48 -18.24 -9.15 11.22
CA TRP A 48 -18.09 -7.85 10.58
C TRP A 48 -17.43 -6.84 11.51
N SER A 49 -16.31 -6.27 11.08
CA SER A 49 -15.63 -5.20 11.82
C SER A 49 -16.56 -3.98 12.03
N ARG A 50 -16.74 -3.60 13.29
CA ARG A 50 -17.47 -2.38 13.67
C ARG A 50 -16.88 -1.11 13.08
N GLY A 51 -15.56 -1.05 12.86
CA GLY A 51 -14.90 0.07 12.20
C GLY A 51 -15.37 0.24 10.75
N THR A 52 -15.46 -0.86 10.01
CA THR A 52 -15.96 -0.89 8.63
C THR A 52 -17.44 -0.51 8.57
N ILE A 53 -18.25 -1.02 9.51
CA ILE A 53 -19.68 -0.67 9.60
C ILE A 53 -19.84 0.82 9.89
N ARG A 54 -19.08 1.39 10.83
CA ARG A 54 -19.14 2.82 11.15
C ARG A 54 -18.78 3.71 9.96
N LYS A 55 -17.75 3.34 9.19
CA LYS A 55 -17.39 4.03 7.93
C LYS A 55 -18.56 3.96 6.93
N GLY A 56 -19.13 2.76 6.74
CA GLY A 56 -20.29 2.57 5.87
C GLY A 56 -21.55 3.32 6.31
N MET A 57 -21.79 3.45 7.63
CA MET A 57 -22.91 4.21 8.18
C MET A 57 -22.74 5.70 7.88
N HIS A 58 -21.53 6.23 8.05
CA HIS A 58 -21.23 7.62 7.68
C HIS A 58 -21.41 7.86 6.18
N GLU A 59 -20.94 6.95 5.33
CA GLU A 59 -21.14 7.02 3.87
C GLU A 59 -22.64 6.96 3.50
N LEU A 60 -23.42 6.13 4.19
CA LEU A 60 -24.86 5.99 3.99
C LEU A 60 -25.65 7.23 4.42
N GLU A 61 -25.27 7.85 5.54
CA GLU A 61 -25.95 9.02 6.11
C GLU A 61 -25.59 10.32 5.37
N SER A 62 -24.31 10.48 4.99
CA SER A 62 -23.84 11.65 4.25
C SER A 62 -24.14 11.59 2.76
N GLY A 63 -24.37 10.39 2.20
CA GLY A 63 -24.46 10.18 0.76
C GLY A 63 -23.12 10.29 0.03
N LEU A 64 -22.01 10.47 0.76
CA LEU A 64 -20.67 10.62 0.21
C LEU A 64 -19.91 9.29 0.25
N GLN A 65 -19.08 9.06 -0.76
CA GLN A 65 -18.14 7.94 -0.76
C GLN A 65 -16.83 8.36 -0.07
N CYS A 66 -16.44 7.65 0.99
CA CYS A 66 -15.13 7.85 1.60
C CYS A 66 -14.06 7.15 0.76
N VAL A 67 -13.34 7.94 -0.03
CA VAL A 67 -12.17 7.50 -0.80
C VAL A 67 -10.92 7.67 0.06
N ASP A 68 -10.14 6.61 0.17
CA ASP A 68 -8.88 6.65 0.90
C ASP A 68 -7.80 7.37 0.07
N ALA A 69 -7.09 8.30 0.69
CA ALA A 69 -6.08 9.14 0.05
C ALA A 69 -4.73 8.40 -0.11
N PHE A 70 -4.75 7.13 -0.53
CA PHE A 70 -3.52 6.31 -0.65
C PHE A 70 -2.48 6.94 -1.58
N SER A 71 -2.89 7.65 -2.62
CA SER A 71 -2.00 8.38 -3.53
C SER A 71 -1.24 9.52 -2.88
N PHE A 72 -1.74 10.06 -1.76
CA PHE A 72 -1.08 11.09 -0.97
C PHE A 72 -0.27 10.51 0.19
N CYS A 73 -0.43 9.21 0.46
CA CYS A 73 0.29 8.52 1.52
C CYS A 73 1.59 7.90 1.00
N GLY A 74 2.68 8.12 1.73
CA GLY A 74 3.98 7.47 1.49
C GLY A 74 5.07 8.42 1.04
N ARG A 75 6.32 8.04 1.29
CA ARG A 75 7.49 8.73 0.75
C ARG A 75 7.56 8.43 -0.75
N LYS A 76 7.65 9.48 -1.57
CA LYS A 76 7.89 9.35 -3.01
C LYS A 76 9.20 8.60 -3.26
N LYS A 77 9.32 8.03 -4.46
CA LYS A 77 10.54 7.30 -4.81
C LYS A 77 11.71 8.28 -4.90
N ILE A 78 12.95 7.80 -4.73
CA ILE A 78 14.13 8.69 -4.78
C ILE A 78 14.27 9.32 -6.17
N GLU A 79 13.84 8.60 -7.21
CA GLU A 79 13.81 9.03 -8.61
C GLU A 79 12.86 10.21 -8.84
N ASP A 80 11.81 10.37 -8.03
CA ASP A 80 10.92 11.54 -8.08
C ASP A 80 11.63 12.81 -7.56
N HIS A 81 12.60 12.64 -6.66
CA HIS A 81 13.36 13.73 -6.04
C HIS A 81 14.67 14.03 -6.78
N LEU A 82 15.33 12.99 -7.28
CA LEU A 82 16.62 13.04 -7.96
C LEU A 82 16.50 12.28 -9.31
N PRO A 83 15.92 12.90 -10.34
CA PRO A 83 15.61 12.20 -11.61
C PRO A 83 16.84 11.65 -12.32
N HIS A 84 17.99 12.32 -12.19
CA HIS A 84 19.26 11.92 -12.83
C HIS A 84 20.13 11.00 -11.97
N LEU A 85 19.72 10.67 -10.75
CA LEU A 85 20.55 9.89 -9.81
C LEU A 85 20.96 8.54 -10.39
N LEU A 86 20.05 7.86 -11.08
CA LEU A 86 20.31 6.55 -11.66
C LEU A 86 21.31 6.63 -12.82
N GLU A 87 21.20 7.66 -13.67
CA GLU A 87 22.13 7.90 -14.77
C GLU A 87 23.53 8.23 -14.23
N ASP A 88 23.60 9.02 -13.16
CA ASP A 88 24.84 9.39 -12.51
C ASP A 88 25.52 8.19 -11.84
N ILE A 89 24.75 7.33 -11.18
CA ILE A 89 25.25 6.07 -10.60
C ILE A 89 25.81 5.18 -11.72
N LYS A 90 25.09 5.01 -12.83
CA LYS A 90 25.56 4.23 -13.97
C LYS A 90 26.85 4.79 -14.56
N ALA A 91 26.93 6.09 -14.78
CA ALA A 91 28.15 6.74 -15.28
C ALA A 91 29.39 6.51 -14.38
N ILE A 92 29.18 6.35 -13.07
CA ILE A 92 30.23 6.02 -12.11
C ILE A 92 30.59 4.52 -12.14
N VAL A 93 29.58 3.65 -12.16
CA VAL A 93 29.73 2.21 -11.93
C VAL A 93 30.07 1.45 -13.22
N ASP A 94 29.50 1.83 -14.35
CA ASP A 94 29.65 1.10 -15.63
C ASP A 94 31.12 1.00 -16.08
N PRO A 95 31.96 2.06 -16.01
CA PRO A 95 33.38 1.95 -16.37
C PRO A 95 34.19 1.04 -15.44
N GLN A 96 33.69 0.80 -14.23
CA GLN A 96 34.33 -0.05 -13.22
C GLN A 96 33.67 -1.43 -13.08
N SER A 97 32.75 -1.74 -13.99
CA SER A 97 32.04 -3.00 -14.04
C SER A 97 32.83 -4.04 -14.82
N GLN A 98 32.85 -5.26 -14.31
CA GLN A 98 33.54 -6.40 -14.90
C GLN A 98 32.55 -7.53 -15.12
N THR A 99 32.68 -8.25 -16.22
CA THR A 99 31.89 -9.46 -16.46
C THR A 99 32.23 -10.53 -15.43
N ASP A 100 31.25 -11.40 -15.12
CA ASP A 100 31.47 -12.60 -14.33
C ASP A 100 32.68 -13.40 -14.86
N PRO A 101 33.73 -13.60 -14.05
CA PRO A 101 34.94 -14.32 -14.46
C PRO A 101 34.68 -15.75 -14.93
N THR A 102 33.60 -16.37 -14.47
CA THR A 102 33.24 -17.73 -14.87
C THR A 102 32.50 -17.79 -16.20
N PHE A 103 32.07 -16.63 -16.74
CA PHE A 103 31.24 -16.49 -17.94
C PHE A 103 29.96 -17.33 -17.93
N LYS A 104 29.51 -17.79 -16.76
CA LYS A 104 28.28 -18.58 -16.60
C LYS A 104 27.05 -17.68 -16.49
N THR A 105 27.25 -16.41 -16.14
CA THR A 105 26.17 -15.44 -15.95
C THR A 105 26.46 -14.13 -16.67
N THR A 106 25.40 -13.37 -16.94
CA THR A 106 25.47 -12.01 -17.51
C THR A 106 25.60 -10.93 -16.43
N LYS A 107 25.93 -11.32 -15.19
CA LYS A 107 26.07 -10.37 -14.08
C LYS A 107 27.35 -9.55 -14.25
N LEU A 108 27.25 -8.27 -13.90
CA LEU A 108 28.38 -7.36 -13.82
C LEU A 108 28.77 -7.16 -12.35
N TYR A 109 30.05 -7.32 -12.07
CA TYR A 109 30.64 -7.06 -10.76
C TYR A 109 31.32 -5.70 -10.78
N SER A 110 30.94 -4.80 -9.87
CA SER A 110 31.63 -3.53 -9.70
C SER A 110 32.75 -3.64 -8.67
N ARG A 111 33.84 -2.91 -8.90
CA ARG A 111 34.92 -2.72 -7.92
C ARG A 111 34.60 -1.64 -6.88
N LEU A 112 33.51 -0.89 -7.05
CA LEU A 112 33.11 0.18 -6.15
C LEU A 112 32.13 -0.32 -5.08
N SER A 113 32.35 0.11 -3.84
CA SER A 113 31.36 -0.03 -2.77
C SER A 113 30.30 1.06 -2.85
N ALA A 114 29.13 0.84 -2.24
CA ALA A 114 28.07 1.85 -2.17
C ALA A 114 28.56 3.16 -1.54
N LYS A 115 29.40 3.09 -0.49
CA LYS A 115 30.07 4.25 0.14
C LYS A 115 30.87 5.07 -0.85
N GLU A 116 31.64 4.40 -1.72
CA GLU A 116 32.50 5.09 -2.68
C GLU A 116 31.68 5.70 -3.81
N VAL A 117 30.63 5.02 -4.28
CA VAL A 117 29.66 5.61 -5.22
C VAL A 117 29.03 6.86 -4.63
N ARG A 118 28.61 6.83 -3.36
CA ARG A 118 28.03 7.99 -2.66
C ARG A 118 29.01 9.16 -2.59
N LYS A 119 30.27 8.93 -2.25
CA LYS A 119 31.30 9.99 -2.27
C LYS A 119 31.51 10.58 -3.66
N GLN A 120 31.49 9.76 -4.70
CA GLN A 120 31.64 10.23 -6.09
C GLN A 120 30.42 11.04 -6.56
N LEU A 121 29.20 10.68 -6.13
CA LEU A 121 28.00 11.48 -6.39
C LEU A 121 28.08 12.87 -5.73
N ILE A 122 28.58 12.95 -4.49
CA ILE A 122 28.80 14.25 -3.81
C ILE A 122 29.82 15.09 -4.59
N LYS A 123 30.92 14.50 -5.07
CA LYS A 123 31.90 15.19 -5.93
C LYS A 123 31.29 15.70 -7.24
N LYS A 124 30.25 15.01 -7.75
CA LYS A 124 29.51 15.41 -8.95
C LYS A 124 28.50 16.54 -8.70
N GLY A 125 28.30 16.94 -7.44
CA GLY A 125 27.44 18.07 -7.06
C GLY A 125 26.12 17.69 -6.37
N HIS A 126 25.90 16.42 -6.04
CA HIS A 126 24.74 16.00 -5.26
C HIS A 126 24.87 16.44 -3.79
N SER A 127 23.76 16.88 -3.19
CA SER A 127 23.71 17.24 -1.77
C SER A 127 23.77 15.99 -0.88
N ASP A 128 24.62 16.03 0.14
CA ASP A 128 24.83 14.91 1.08
C ASP A 128 23.52 14.45 1.76
N ASP A 129 22.68 15.41 2.14
CA ASP A 129 21.41 15.18 2.84
C ASP A 129 20.33 14.53 1.96
N GLN A 130 20.46 14.66 0.64
CA GLN A 130 19.49 14.15 -0.33
C GLN A 130 19.82 12.74 -0.79
N LEU A 131 21.07 12.31 -0.64
CA LEU A 131 21.53 11.00 -1.08
C LEU A 131 21.09 9.88 -0.13
N PRO A 132 20.71 8.70 -0.67
CA PRO A 132 20.48 7.52 0.14
C PRO A 132 21.68 7.17 1.04
N THR A 133 21.40 6.71 2.24
CA THR A 133 22.41 6.22 3.19
C THR A 133 22.58 4.71 3.06
N GLU A 134 23.76 4.20 3.42
CA GLU A 134 24.00 2.76 3.51
C GLU A 134 23.08 2.12 4.56
N ARG A 135 22.65 0.88 4.33
CA ARG A 135 21.76 0.12 5.21
C ARG A 135 22.53 -0.86 6.07
#